data_AF-A0A432TFB6-F1
#
_entry.id   AF-A0A432TFB6-F1
#
_cell.length_a   1.000
_cell.length_b   1.000
_cell.length_c   1.000
_cell.angle_alpha   90.00
_cell.angle_beta   90.00
_cell.angle_gamma   90.00
#
_symmetry.space_group_name_H-M   'P 1'
#
loop_
_entity.id
_entity.type
_entity.pdbx_description
1 polymer ?
#
loop_
_entity_poly.entity_id
_entity_poly.type
_entity_poly.pdbx_seq_one_letter_code
_entity_poly.pdbx_strand_id
1 'polypeptide(L)'
;MKLLNFTLKTIIFLVLIYLLVLYNNNLMAKEASTLIYSDIEKIPSKKAVLVLGTSKYLRGGQTNYFYTYRIDATVKLFKAGK
;
A
#
# COMPACT_ATOMS: atom_id res chain seq x y z
N MET A 1 -27.18 -4.78 37.46
CA MET A 1 -25.95 -5.60 37.27
C MET A 1 -25.88 -6.33 35.94
N LYS A 2 -26.90 -7.11 35.51
CA LYS A 2 -26.82 -7.90 34.25
C LYS A 2 -26.59 -7.05 32.99
N LEU A 3 -27.25 -5.90 32.88
CA LEU A 3 -27.09 -4.98 31.74
C LEU A 3 -25.69 -4.36 31.68
N LEU A 4 -25.12 -3.96 32.82
CA LEU A 4 -23.77 -3.39 32.93
C LEU A 4 -22.68 -4.41 32.51
N ASN A 5 -22.84 -5.67 32.89
CA ASN A 5 -21.92 -6.73 32.50
C ASN A 5 -22.01 -7.05 31.00
N PHE A 6 -23.21 -6.93 30.41
CA PHE A 6 -23.40 -7.08 28.97
C PHE A 6 -22.74 -5.94 28.19
N THR A 7 -22.98 -4.68 28.58
CA THR A 7 -22.36 -3.51 27.94
C THR A 7 -20.84 -3.55 28.04
N LEU A 8 -20.28 -3.94 29.19
CA LEU A 8 -18.83 -4.06 29.36
C LEU A 8 -18.22 -5.12 28.42
N LYS A 9 -18.87 -6.29 28.29
CA LYS A 9 -18.43 -7.34 27.36
C LYS A 9 -18.47 -6.86 25.91
N THR A 10 -19.52 -6.13 25.52
CA THR A 10 -19.62 -5.55 24.18
C THR A 10 -18.50 -4.56 23.91
N ILE A 11 -18.17 -3.68 24.86
CA ILE A 11 -17.07 -2.71 24.71
C ILE A 11 -15.73 -3.46 24.56
N ILE A 12 -15.46 -4.44 25.42
CA ILE A 12 -14.23 -5.24 25.33
C ILE A 12 -14.13 -5.93 23.96
N PHE A 13 -15.23 -6.51 23.47
CA PHE A 13 -15.27 -7.14 22.16
C PHE A 13 -14.96 -6.16 21.02
N LEU A 14 -15.54 -4.96 21.05
CA LEU A 14 -15.27 -3.91 20.06
C LEU A 14 -13.82 -3.43 20.12
N VAL A 15 -13.25 -3.28 21.31
CA VAL A 15 -11.83 -2.94 21.49
C VAL A 15 -10.93 -4.03 20.92
N LEU A 16 -11.25 -5.31 21.14
CA LEU A 16 -10.50 -6.43 20.57
C LEU A 16 -10.55 -6.44 19.04
N ILE A 17 -11.72 -6.17 18.44
CA ILE A 17 -11.85 -6.03 16.98
C ILE A 17 -10.98 -4.88 16.47
N TYR A 18 -11.04 -3.72 17.13
CA TYR A 18 -10.25 -2.56 16.73
C TYR A 18 -8.75 -2.84 16.79
N LEU A 19 -8.27 -3.47 17.87
CA LEU A 19 -6.87 -3.87 18.02
C LEU A 19 -6.47 -4.89 16.94
N LEU A 20 -7.34 -5.83 16.59
CA LEU A 20 -7.09 -6.80 15.54
C LEU A 20 -6.94 -6.11 14.17
N VAL A 21 -7.79 -5.13 13.85
CA VAL A 21 -7.68 -4.35 12.60
C VAL A 21 -6.35 -3.61 12.53
N LEU A 22 -5.95 -2.94 13.62
CA LEU A 22 -4.66 -2.24 13.68
C LEU A 22 -3.48 -3.19 13.51
N TYR A 23 -3.52 -4.35 14.18
CA TYR A 23 -2.48 -5.36 14.07
C TYR A 23 -2.32 -5.85 12.63
N ASN A 24 -3.43 -6.22 11.98
CA ASN A 24 -3.40 -6.68 10.59
C ASN A 24 -2.89 -5.61 9.63
N ASN A 25 -3.34 -4.35 9.79
CA ASN A 25 -2.88 -3.26 8.94
C ASN A 25 -1.37 -3.03 9.07
N ASN A 26 -0.84 -3.05 10.29
CA ASN A 26 0.59 -2.88 10.53
C ASN A 26 1.41 -4.06 10.02
N LEU A 27 0.91 -5.29 10.18
CA LEU A 27 1.57 -6.49 9.68
C LEU A 27 1.66 -6.46 8.14
N MET A 28 0.56 -6.16 7.46
CA MET A 28 0.51 -6.04 6.00
C MET A 28 1.42 -4.91 5.48
N ALA A 29 1.40 -3.75 6.13
CA ALA A 29 2.29 -2.64 5.77
C ALA A 29 3.77 -3.03 5.93
N LYS A 30 4.12 -3.75 7.01
CA LYS A 30 5.48 -4.22 7.26
C LYS A 30 5.92 -5.23 6.21
N GLU A 31 5.09 -6.22 5.90
CA GLU A 31 5.41 -7.22 4.86
C GLU A 31 5.59 -6.55 3.48
N ALA A 32 4.65 -5.68 3.09
CA ALA A 32 4.73 -4.95 1.83
C ALA A 32 5.96 -4.03 1.75
N SER A 33 6.37 -3.42 2.87
CA SER A 33 7.53 -2.52 2.89
C SER A 33 8.83 -3.18 2.42
N THR A 34 8.97 -4.50 2.64
CA THR A 34 10.15 -5.26 2.21
C THR A 34 10.23 -5.44 0.69
N LEU A 35 9.12 -5.22 -0.02
CA LEU A 35 9.00 -5.34 -1.47
C LEU A 35 8.99 -3.97 -2.17
N ILE A 36 9.04 -2.86 -1.42
CA ILE A 36 9.02 -1.50 -1.94
C ILE A 36 10.44 -0.92 -1.85
N TYR A 37 10.98 -0.51 -2.99
CA TYR A 37 12.34 0.01 -3.11
C TYR A 37 12.30 1.51 -3.45
N SER A 38 13.09 2.30 -2.73
CA SER A 38 13.34 3.72 -3.02
C SER A 38 14.65 3.96 -3.80
N ASP A 39 15.46 2.92 -3.94
CA ASP A 39 16.77 2.95 -4.59
C ASP A 39 16.82 1.86 -5.67
N ILE A 40 17.13 2.27 -6.90
CA ILE A 40 17.16 1.39 -8.08
C ILE A 40 18.25 0.32 -7.94
N GLU A 41 19.36 0.62 -7.27
CA GLU A 41 20.48 -0.31 -7.17
C GLU A 41 20.13 -1.52 -6.30
N LYS A 42 19.24 -1.33 -5.31
CA LYS A 42 18.76 -2.38 -4.40
C LYS A 42 17.73 -3.32 -5.03
N ILE A 43 17.19 -2.97 -6.20
CA ILE A 43 16.19 -3.78 -6.88
C ILE A 43 16.89 -4.99 -7.53
N PRO A 44 16.38 -6.22 -7.31
CA PRO A 44 16.91 -7.41 -7.97
C PRO A 44 16.56 -7.41 -9.46
N SER A 45 17.50 -7.80 -10.32
CA SER A 45 17.30 -7.79 -11.77
C SER A 45 16.15 -8.70 -12.22
N LYS A 46 15.29 -8.18 -13.08
CA LYS A 46 14.18 -8.87 -13.75
C LYS A 46 14.29 -8.69 -15.27
N LYS A 47 13.67 -9.63 -16.02
CA LYS A 47 13.64 -9.59 -17.49
C LYS A 47 12.65 -8.57 -18.06
N ALA A 48 11.68 -8.16 -17.24
CA ALA A 48 10.61 -7.25 -17.62
C ALA A 48 10.09 -6.51 -16.39
N VAL A 49 9.62 -5.29 -16.62
CA VAL A 49 8.96 -4.45 -15.61
C VAL A 49 7.50 -4.29 -16.02
N LEU A 50 6.57 -4.55 -15.08
CA LEU A 50 5.15 -4.34 -15.28
C LEU A 50 4.71 -3.03 -14.65
N VAL A 51 4.02 -2.20 -15.42
CA VAL A 51 3.36 -0.98 -14.92
C VAL A 51 1.85 -1.12 -15.10
N LEU A 52 1.10 -0.95 -14.01
CA LEU A 52 -0.35 -0.95 -14.08
C LEU A 52 -0.85 0.39 -14.64
N GLY A 53 -1.69 0.30 -15.67
CA GLY A 53 -2.26 1.47 -16.33
C GLY A 53 -3.15 2.31 -15.40
N THR A 54 -3.21 3.61 -15.68
CA THR A 54 -4.10 4.58 -15.03
C THR A 54 -4.37 5.73 -16.00
N SER A 55 -5.36 6.58 -15.72
CA SER A 55 -5.65 7.74 -16.59
C SER A 55 -4.50 8.74 -16.57
N LYS A 56 -4.13 9.26 -17.75
CA LYS A 56 -3.09 10.30 -17.89
C LYS A 56 -3.50 11.65 -17.28
N TYR A 57 -4.79 11.96 -17.35
CA TYR A 57 -5.36 13.19 -16.83
C TYR A 57 -6.43 12.88 -15.78
N LEU A 58 -6.54 13.76 -14.78
CA LEU A 58 -7.64 13.79 -13.83
C LEU A 58 -8.90 14.33 -14.51
N ARG A 59 -10.06 14.14 -13.88
CA ARG A 59 -11.36 14.59 -14.42
C ARG A 59 -11.38 16.08 -14.79
N GLY A 60 -10.62 16.92 -14.08
CA GLY A 60 -10.48 18.35 -14.35
C GLY A 60 -9.43 18.72 -15.41
N GLY A 61 -8.89 17.75 -16.17
CA GLY A 61 -7.88 17.97 -17.22
C GLY A 61 -6.44 18.14 -16.71
N GLN A 62 -6.24 18.25 -15.39
CA GLN A 62 -4.92 18.30 -14.78
C GLN A 62 -4.16 16.98 -14.96
N THR A 63 -2.82 17.05 -15.01
CA THR A 63 -1.97 15.86 -15.08
C THR A 63 -2.16 14.96 -13.86
N ASN A 64 -2.30 13.66 -14.09
CA ASN A 64 -2.28 12.68 -13.02
C ASN A 64 -0.83 12.29 -12.71
N TYR A 65 -0.29 12.78 -11.58
CA TYR A 65 1.08 12.45 -11.20
C TYR A 65 1.30 10.96 -10.89
N PHE A 66 0.26 10.20 -10.52
CA PHE A 66 0.37 8.75 -10.43
C PHE A 66 0.66 8.10 -11.78
N TYR A 67 0.14 8.65 -12.88
CA TYR A 67 0.48 8.19 -14.23
C TYR A 67 1.94 8.54 -14.55
N THR A 68 2.28 9.83 -14.49
CA THR A 68 3.59 10.34 -14.92
C THR A 68 4.74 9.69 -14.16
N TYR A 69 4.70 9.69 -12.83
CA TYR A 69 5.82 9.17 -12.04
C TYR A 69 5.97 7.65 -12.13
N ARG A 70 4.89 6.90 -12.36
CA ARG A 70 4.99 5.45 -12.60
C ARG A 70 5.66 5.15 -13.92
N ILE A 71 5.29 5.87 -14.99
CA ILE A 71 5.95 5.73 -16.29
C ILE A 71 7.44 6.08 -16.19
N ASP A 72 7.77 7.22 -15.57
CA ASP A 72 9.16 7.65 -15.41
C ASP A 72 10.01 6.64 -14.61
N ALA A 73 9.47 6.14 -13.50
CA ALA A 73 10.12 5.12 -12.69
C ALA A 73 10.34 3.82 -13.48
N THR A 74 9.32 3.32 -14.19
CA THR A 74 9.43 2.11 -15.00
C THR A 74 10.44 2.26 -16.14
N VAL A 75 10.50 3.42 -16.81
CA VAL A 75 11.51 3.68 -17.85
C VAL A 75 12.92 3.65 -17.26
N LYS A 76 13.13 4.24 -16.07
CA LYS A 76 14.43 4.20 -15.37
C LYS A 76 14.83 2.76 -15.01
N LEU A 77 13.90 1.97 -14.47
CA LEU A 77 14.13 0.56 -14.12
C LEU A 77 14.51 -0.27 -15.34
N PHE A 78 13.72 -0.17 -16.41
CA PHE A 78 13.95 -0.91 -17.64
C PHE A 78 15.31 -0.57 -18.25
N LYS A 79 15.67 0.72 -18.33
CA LYS A 79 16.98 1.16 -18.84
C LYS A 79 18.15 0.71 -17.96
N ALA A 80 17.92 0.52 -16.66
CA ALA A 80 18.92 0.00 -15.73
C ALA A 80 19.06 -1.54 -15.78
N GLY A 81 18.28 -2.24 -16.63
CA GLY A 81 18.27 -3.71 -16.68
C GLY A 81 17.73 -4.34 -15.39
N LYS A 82 16.90 -3.60 -14.66
CA LYS A 82 16.26 -4.01 -13.42
C LYS A 82 14.86 -4.55 -13.67
#